data_AF-A0A512AEI0-F1
#
_entry.id   AF-A0A512AEI0-F1
#
_cell.length_a   1.000
_cell.length_b   1.000
_cell.length_c   1.000
_cell.angle_alpha   90.00
_cell.angle_beta   90.00
_cell.angle_gamma   90.00
#
_symmetry.space_group_name_H-M   'P 1'
#
loop_
_entity.id
_entity.type
_entity.pdbx_description
1 polymer ?
#
loop_
_entity_poly.entity_id
_entity_poly.type
_entity_poly.pdbx_seq_one_letter_code
_entity_poly.pdbx_strand_id
1 'polypeptide(L)' 'MPIFETIPMQFADGENAVSAFWQAYYEDLGVAVPVGQPGTNPSQLAQSAKLIYKGELHD' A
#
# COMPACT_ATOMS: atom_id res chain seq x y z
N MET A 1 -12.11 -12.71 -11.32
CA MET A 1 -10.66 -12.41 -11.36
C MET A 1 -10.44 -11.06 -10.70
N PRO A 2 -9.36 -10.87 -9.94
CA PRO A 2 -9.07 -9.58 -9.32
C PRO A 2 -8.85 -8.50 -10.38
N ILE A 3 -9.34 -7.29 -10.10
CA ILE A 3 -9.19 -6.14 -11.00
C ILE A 3 -7.72 -5.71 -11.07
N PHE A 4 -7.00 -5.75 -9.96
CA PHE A 4 -5.58 -5.38 -9.87
C PHE A 4 -4.72 -6.61 -9.65
N GLU A 5 -3.51 -6.56 -10.21
CA GLU A 5 -2.50 -7.58 -9.98
C GLU A 5 -1.82 -7.34 -8.63
N THR A 6 -1.41 -8.43 -7.98
CA THR A 6 -0.64 -8.34 -6.75
C THR A 6 0.84 -8.12 -7.03
N ILE A 7 1.47 -7.30 -6.22
CA ILE A 7 2.92 -7.08 -6.15
C ILE A 7 3.43 -7.48 -4.76
N PRO A 8 4.74 -7.67 -4.57
CA PRO A 8 5.34 -7.70 -3.23
C PRO A 8 5.10 -6.36 -2.52
N MET A 9 4.37 -6.37 -1.40
CA MET A 9 4.05 -5.14 -0.67
C MET A 9 5.29 -4.47 -0.08
N GLN A 10 5.26 -3.14 -0.03
CA GLN A 10 6.35 -2.31 0.48
C GLN A 10 5.80 -1.33 1.51
N PHE A 11 6.57 -1.12 2.58
CA PHE A 11 6.18 -0.27 3.71
C PHE A 11 7.26 0.77 4.04
N ALA A 12 8.21 0.96 3.12
CA ALA A 12 9.33 1.88 3.27
C ALA A 12 8.88 3.34 3.16
N ASP A 13 9.57 4.22 3.86
CA ASP A 13 9.43 5.69 3.78
C ASP A 13 10.57 6.35 2.98
N GLY A 14 11.46 5.55 2.39
CA GLY A 14 12.65 6.00 1.67
C GLY A 14 13.92 6.02 2.52
N GLU A 15 13.80 6.00 3.85
CA GLU A 15 14.93 5.90 4.78
C GLU A 15 15.00 4.51 5.43
N ASN A 16 13.85 4.00 5.86
CA ASN A 16 13.67 2.72 6.53
C ASN A 16 12.95 1.73 5.62
N ALA A 17 13.29 0.44 5.73
CA ALA A 17 12.60 -0.63 4.98
C ALA A 17 11.11 -0.75 5.38
N VAL A 18 10.79 -0.40 6.62
CA VAL A 18 9.43 -0.24 7.14
C VAL A 18 9.39 1.06 7.94
N SER A 19 8.50 1.98 7.58
CA SER A 19 8.33 3.24 8.33
C SER A 19 7.90 2.99 9.78
N ALA A 20 8.24 3.92 10.67
CA ALA A 20 7.83 3.84 12.08
C ALA A 20 6.30 3.72 12.26
N PHE A 21 5.53 4.40 11.40
CA PHE A 21 4.07 4.30 11.40
C PHE A 21 3.59 2.86 11.18
N TRP A 22 4.09 2.20 10.14
CA TRP A 22 3.68 0.83 9.83
C TRP A 22 4.17 -0.18 10.87
N GLN A 23 5.35 0.02 11.46
CA GLN A 23 5.81 -0.81 12.57
C GLN A 23 4.81 -0.77 13.74
N ALA A 24 4.48 0.44 14.22
CA ALA A 24 3.55 0.62 15.33
C ALA A 24 2.13 0.09 15.02
N TYR A 25 1.64 0.34 13.81
CA TYR A 25 0.31 -0.12 13.39
C TYR A 25 0.19 -1.65 13.41
N TYR A 26 1.16 -2.37 12.83
CA TYR A 26 1.11 -3.83 12.82
C TYR A 26 1.46 -4.46 14.18
N GLU A 27 2.26 -3.78 15.01
CA GLU A 27 2.50 -4.16 16.40
C GLU A 27 1.21 -4.12 17.23
N ASP A 28 0.40 -3.06 17.13
CA ASP A 28 -0.91 -2.94 17.81
C ASP A 28 -1.89 -4.03 17.36
N LEU A 29 -1.81 -4.44 16.10
CA LEU A 29 -2.59 -5.57 15.57
C LEU A 29 -2.07 -6.95 16.02
N GLY A 30 -0.90 -7.02 16.67
CA GLY A 30 -0.29 -8.27 17.12
C GLY A 30 0.19 -9.18 15.98
N VAL A 31 0.51 -8.61 14.81
CA VAL A 31 0.93 -9.36 13.61
C VAL A 31 2.18 -8.77 12.98
N ALA A 32 2.91 -9.57 12.21
CA ALA A 32 4.08 -9.09 11.48
C ALA A 32 3.67 -8.18 10.31
N VAL A 33 4.48 -7.15 10.04
CA VAL A 33 4.35 -6.34 8.82
C VAL A 33 4.57 -7.27 7.61
N PRO A 34 3.65 -7.33 6.64
CA PRO A 34 3.69 -8.32 5.55
C PRO A 34 4.61 -7.87 4.41
N VAL A 35 5.84 -7.48 4.74
CA VAL A 35 6.85 -7.04 3.77
C VAL A 35 7.11 -8.14 2.74
N GLY A 36 7.01 -7.81 1.46
CA GLY A 36 7.26 -8.74 0.36
C GLY A 36 6.15 -9.78 0.11
N GLN A 37 5.13 -9.85 0.96
CA GLN A 37 3.98 -10.71 0.70
C GLN A 37 3.15 -10.17 -0.48
N PRO A 38 2.48 -11.04 -1.25
CA PRO A 38 1.61 -10.62 -2.33
C PRO A 38 0.47 -9.72 -1.82
N GLY A 39 0.35 -8.53 -2.40
CA GLY A 39 -0.70 -7.56 -2.10
C GLY A 39 -0.64 -6.37 -3.03
N THR A 40 -1.07 -5.20 -2.59
CA THR A 40 -1.07 -3.97 -3.43
C THR A 40 -0.65 -2.78 -2.59
N ASN A 41 -0.01 -1.79 -3.22
CA ASN A 41 0.30 -0.52 -2.57
C ASN A 41 -0.61 0.59 -3.15
N PRO A 42 -1.09 1.56 -2.35
CA PRO A 42 -1.96 2.62 -2.84
C PRO A 42 -1.39 3.40 -4.03
N SER A 43 -0.08 3.69 -4.01
CA SER A 43 0.61 4.36 -5.12
C SER A 43 0.57 3.55 -6.43
N GLN A 44 0.73 2.24 -6.35
CA GLN A 44 0.62 1.34 -7.51
C GLN A 44 -0.82 1.27 -8.03
N LEU A 45 -1.80 1.19 -7.13
CA LEU A 45 -3.21 1.19 -7.52
C LEU A 45 -3.58 2.49 -8.24
N ALA A 46 -3.18 3.64 -7.69
CA ALA A 46 -3.47 4.96 -8.23
C ALA A 46 -2.93 5.18 -9.65
N GLN A 47 -1.87 4.48 -10.05
CA GLN A 47 -1.27 4.54 -11.38
C GLN A 47 -1.90 3.56 -12.38
N SER A 48 -2.85 2.73 -11.95
CA SER A 48 -3.41 1.71 -12.83
C SER A 48 -4.20 2.31 -13.99
N ALA A 49 -3.89 1.88 -15.21
CA ALA A 49 -4.66 2.22 -16.41
C ALA A 49 -6.13 1.74 -16.37
N LYS A 50 -6.48 0.89 -15.38
CA LYS A 50 -7.86 0.43 -15.14
C LYS A 50 -8.70 1.46 -14.38
N LEU A 51 -8.07 2.50 -13.82
CA LEU A 51 -8.77 3.58 -13.13
C LEU A 51 -9.30 4.62 -14.11
N ILE A 52 -10.45 5.18 -13.76
CA ILE A 52 -11.06 6.32 -14.46
C ILE A 52 -11.13 7.46 -13.47
N TYR A 53 -10.43 8.55 -13.76
CA TYR A 53 -10.52 9.78 -12.98
C TYR A 53 -11.94 10.35 -13.04
N LYS A 54 -12.52 10.68 -11.88
CA LYS A 54 -13.90 11.18 -11.76
C LYS A 54 -14.01 12.66 -11.38
N GLY A 55 -12.92 13.28 -10.95
CA GLY A 55 -12.90 14.65 -10.47
C GLY A 55 -12.17 14.79 -9.13
N GLU A 56 -12.00 16.03 -8.70
CA GLU A 56 -11.46 16.42 -7.41
C GLU A 56 -12.60 16.85 -6.48
N LEU A 57 -12.43 16.61 -5.18
CA LEU A 57 -13.28 17.20 -4.16
C LEU A 57 -12.74 18.59 -3.86
N HIS A 58 -13.63 19.58 -3.81
CA HIS A 58 -13.33 20.93 -3.35
C HIS A 58 -14.10 21.17 -2.04
N ASP A 59 -13.47 21.87 -1.10
CA ASP A 59 -14.09 22.33 0.15
C ASP A 59 -15.11 23.45 -0.09
#